data_AF-A0A7K2L4A8-F1
#
_entry.id   AF-A0A7K2L4A8-F1
#
_cell.length_a   1.000
_cell.length_b   1.000
_cell.length_c   1.000
_cell.angle_alpha   90.00
_cell.angle_beta   90.00
_cell.angle_gamma   90.00
#
_symmetry.space_group_name_H-M   'P 1'
#
loop_
_entity.id
_entity.type
_entity.pdbx_description
1 polymer ?
#
loop_
_entity_poly.entity_id
_entity_poly.type
_entity_poly.pdbx_seq_one_letter_code
_entity_poly.pdbx_strand_id
1 'polypeptide(L)' 'GLNDVGFSVAPNAVTYWVGEAMQGTDYQDLDKTPEKTAATTKTLAANTAHLARRLKSAPYPPSS' A
#
# COMPACT_ATOMS: atom_id res chain seq x y z
N GLY A 1 -2.85 8.87 13.54
CA GLY A 1 -2.34 8.32 12.26
C GLY A 1 -3.18 8.79 11.09
N LEU A 2 -2.91 8.33 9.86
CA LEU A 2 -3.58 8.83 8.63
C LEU A 2 -5.12 8.76 8.67
N ASN A 3 -5.68 7.72 9.31
CA ASN A 3 -7.12 7.57 9.48
C ASN A 3 -7.76 8.71 10.31
N ASP A 4 -7.03 9.25 11.28
CA ASP A 4 -7.52 10.31 12.16
C ASP A 4 -7.59 11.68 11.47
N VAL A 5 -6.94 11.82 10.30
CA VAL A 5 -6.92 13.04 9.49
C VAL A 5 -7.67 12.87 8.15
N GLY A 6 -8.51 11.85 8.05
CA GLY A 6 -9.48 11.69 6.97
C GLY A 6 -9.06 10.80 5.79
N PHE A 7 -7.92 10.10 5.87
CA PHE A 7 -7.59 9.09 4.86
C PHE A 7 -8.33 7.78 5.12
N SER A 8 -8.92 7.21 4.07
CA SER A 8 -9.41 5.84 4.09
C SER A 8 -8.30 4.85 3.71
N VAL A 9 -8.21 3.74 4.45
CA VAL A 9 -7.20 2.70 4.22
C VAL A 9 -7.86 1.47 3.58
N ALA A 10 -7.38 1.06 2.41
CA ALA A 10 -7.88 -0.14 1.73
C ALA A 10 -7.33 -1.43 2.37
N PRO A 11 -7.95 -2.60 2.12
CA PRO A 11 -7.33 -3.89 2.43
C PRO A 11 -5.97 -4.01 1.75
N ASN A 12 -4.97 -4.55 2.45
CA ASN A 12 -3.58 -4.68 1.95
C ASN A 12 -2.98 -3.36 1.44
N ALA A 13 -3.27 -2.23 2.10
CA ALA A 13 -2.76 -0.90 1.74
C ALA A 13 -1.29 -0.65 2.14
N VAL A 14 -0.58 -1.67 2.62
CA VAL A 14 0.85 -1.58 2.98
C VAL A 14 1.59 -2.71 2.28
N THR A 15 2.73 -2.36 1.69
CA THR A 15 3.69 -3.27 1.08
C THR A 15 5.06 -2.94 1.65
N TYR A 16 5.91 -3.93 1.81
CA TYR A 16 7.28 -3.72 2.29
C TYR A 16 8.20 -4.78 1.72
N TRP A 17 9.49 -4.50 1.83
CA TRP A 17 10.53 -5.49 1.63
C TRP A 17 11.37 -5.58 2.91
N VAL A 18 11.87 -6.77 3.19
CA VAL A 18 12.85 -7.02 4.23
C VAL A 18 13.89 -7.98 3.67
N GLY A 19 15.17 -7.64 3.87
CA GLY A 19 16.30 -8.49 3.49
C GLY A 19 16.45 -9.70 4.41
N GLU A 20 17.40 -10.58 4.07
CA GLU A 20 17.74 -11.69 4.95
C GLU A 20 18.30 -11.20 6.28
N ALA A 21 17.92 -11.85 7.37
CA ALA A 21 18.39 -11.48 8.69
C ALA A 21 19.93 -11.59 8.76
N MET A 22 20.58 -10.57 9.33
CA MET A 22 22.05 -10.46 9.45
C MET A 22 22.80 -10.26 8.11
N GLN A 23 22.12 -10.13 6.97
CA GLN A 23 22.73 -9.67 5.72
C GLN A 23 22.43 -8.17 5.52
N GLY A 24 23.47 -7.37 5.28
CA GLY A 24 23.39 -5.91 5.14
C GLY A 24 22.95 -5.43 3.75
N THR A 25 22.21 -6.24 3.00
CA THR A 25 21.76 -5.89 1.65
C THR A 25 20.65 -4.86 1.71
N ASP A 26 20.83 -3.72 1.04
CA ASP A 26 19.78 -2.74 0.83
C ASP A 26 18.89 -3.15 -0.36
N TYR A 27 17.62 -2.76 -0.34
CA TYR A 27 16.70 -2.98 -1.44
C TYR A 27 17.20 -2.36 -2.75
N GLN A 28 17.86 -1.19 -2.67
CA GLN A 28 18.38 -0.49 -3.86
C GLN A 28 19.51 -1.24 -4.56
N ASP A 29 20.18 -2.15 -3.86
CA ASP A 29 21.32 -2.93 -4.37
C ASP A 29 20.88 -4.20 -5.10
N LEU A 30 19.57 -4.48 -5.16
CA LEU A 30 19.03 -5.66 -5.83
C LEU A 30 18.96 -5.45 -7.34
N ASP A 31 19.49 -6.42 -8.11
CA ASP A 31 19.40 -6.41 -9.58
C ASP A 31 17.95 -6.41 -10.11
N LYS A 32 17.01 -6.93 -9.32
CA LYS A 32 15.59 -6.98 -9.67
C LYS A 32 14.71 -6.81 -8.44
N THR A 33 13.53 -6.24 -8.66
CA THR A 33 12.49 -6.20 -7.63
C THR A 33 12.09 -7.62 -7.20
N PRO A 34 12.12 -7.92 -5.89
CA PRO A 34 11.64 -9.18 -5.34
C PRO A 34 10.18 -9.45 -5.69
N GLU A 35 9.90 -10.67 -6.15
CA GLU A 35 8.56 -11.04 -6.65
C GLU A 35 7.46 -10.85 -5.60
N LYS A 36 7.73 -11.19 -4.34
CA LYS A 36 6.77 -11.00 -3.24
C LYS A 36 6.43 -9.52 -3.04
N THR A 37 7.44 -8.65 -3.02
CA THR A 37 7.25 -7.19 -2.90
C THR A 37 6.51 -6.64 -4.11
N ALA A 38 6.85 -7.07 -5.34
CA ALA A 38 6.12 -6.68 -6.54
C ALA A 38 4.64 -7.10 -6.47
N ALA A 39 4.36 -8.33 -6.05
CA ALA A 39 3.01 -8.88 -5.96
C ALA A 39 2.15 -8.15 -4.91
N THR A 40 2.69 -7.87 -3.73
CA THR A 40 2.00 -7.11 -2.69
C THR A 40 1.80 -5.66 -3.11
N THR A 41 2.78 -5.05 -3.79
CA THR A 41 2.66 -3.69 -4.34
C THR A 41 1.56 -3.61 -5.41
N LYS A 42 1.46 -4.60 -6.29
CA LYS A 42 0.38 -4.69 -7.29
C LYS A 42 -1.00 -4.79 -6.63
N THR A 43 -1.12 -5.63 -5.59
CA THR A 43 -2.36 -5.78 -4.81
C THR A 43 -2.75 -4.47 -4.12
N LEU A 44 -1.78 -3.82 -3.46
CA LEU A 44 -1.96 -2.52 -2.83
C LEU A 44 -2.51 -1.51 -3.83
N ALA A 45 -1.85 -1.35 -4.99
CA ALA A 45 -2.23 -0.39 -6.01
C ALA A 45 -3.64 -0.65 -6.55
N ALA A 46 -4.01 -1.92 -6.77
CA ALA A 46 -5.35 -2.28 -7.24
C ALA A 46 -6.43 -1.92 -6.20
N ASN A 47 -6.21 -2.25 -4.94
CA ASN A 47 -7.17 -2.00 -3.86
C ASN A 47 -7.33 -0.51 -3.55
N THR A 48 -6.23 0.24 -3.48
CA THR A 48 -6.28 1.69 -3.21
C THR A 48 -6.90 2.45 -4.37
N ALA A 49 -6.58 2.10 -5.62
CA ALA A 49 -7.21 2.69 -6.78
C ALA A 49 -8.72 2.39 -6.84
N HIS A 50 -9.13 1.18 -6.45
CA HIS A 50 -10.55 0.84 -6.32
C HIS A 50 -11.23 1.70 -5.25
N LEU A 51 -10.66 1.77 -4.04
CA LEU A 51 -11.20 2.58 -2.94
C LEU A 51 -11.32 4.07 -3.31
N ALA A 52 -10.28 4.63 -3.93
CA ALA A 52 -10.30 6.02 -4.38
C ALA A 52 -11.42 6.29 -5.39
N ARG A 53 -11.63 5.40 -6.37
CA ARG A 53 -12.76 5.52 -7.31
C ARG A 53 -14.11 5.42 -6.61
N ARG A 54 -14.26 4.51 -5.64
CA ARG A 54 -15.50 4.35 -4.86
C ARG A 54 -15.82 5.61 -4.07
N LEU A 55 -14.86 6.15 -3.32
CA LEU A 55 -15.05 7.36 -2.51
C LEU A 55 -15.27 8.61 -3.37
N LYS A 56 -14.69 8.68 -4.57
CA LYS A 56 -15.01 9.73 -5.53
C LYS A 56 -16.46 9.67 -6.00
N SER A 57 -17.00 8.47 -6.22
CA SER A 57 -18.39 8.27 -6.68
C SER A 57 -19.43 8.36 -5.56
N ALA A 58 -19.05 7.97 -4.35
CA ALA A 58 -19.89 7.86 -3.19
C ALA A 58 -19.06 8.27 -1.96
N PRO A 59 -18.91 9.59 -1.72
CA PRO A 59 -18.14 10.08 -0.58
C PRO A 59 -18.81 9.70 0.74
N TYR A 60 -18.06 9.77 1.84
CA TYR A 60 -18.67 9.67 3.15
C TYR A 60 -19.72 10.77 3.33
N PRO A 61 -20.84 10.49 4.03
CA PRO A 61 -21.80 11.51 4.34
C PRO A 61 -21.17 12.60 5.21
N PRO A 62 -21.68 13.85 5.16
CA PRO A 62 -21.25 14.89 6.07
C PRO A 62 -21.46 14.47 7.52
N SER A 63 -20.56 14.89 8.40
CA SER A 63 -20.68 14.67 9.83
C SER A 63 -21.72 15.64 10.41
N SER A 64 -23.00 15.24 10.34
CA SER A 64 -24.19 15.98 10.81
C SER A 64 -24.46 17.33 10.15
#